data_AF-A0A9D4M0D8-F1
#
_entry.id   AF-A0A9D4M0D8-F1
#
_cell.length_a   1.000
_cell.length_b   1.000
_cell.length_c   1.000
_cell.angle_alpha   90.00
_cell.angle_beta   90.00
_cell.angle_gamma   90.00
#
_symmetry.space_group_name_H-M   'P 1'
#
loop_
_entity.id
_entity.type
_entity.pdbx_description
1 polymer ?
#
loop_
_entity_poly.entity_id
_entity_poly.type
_entity_poly.pdbx_seq_one_letter_code
_entity_poly.pdbx_strand_id
1 'polypeptide(L)'
;MHCEQQTGSLVCVATCDKHYKFEINDLVIQRVCNQATGVWFGGPGIPKCIYNSAPTPLPPTNNYTYGCVTLKNECRQAGNGDFQACGGCHFFASCSEGYLYIRACPEQLLFDAISGVCDYNSRSCPNN
;
A
#
# COMPACT_ATOMS: atom_id res chain seq x y z
N MET A 1 4.79 -1.82 -21.82
CA MET A 1 5.73 -2.89 -22.20
C MET A 1 6.24 -2.60 -23.61
N HIS A 2 7.54 -2.74 -23.83
CA HIS A 2 8.18 -2.56 -25.12
C HIS A 2 9.07 -3.76 -25.39
N CYS A 3 8.86 -4.47 -26.50
CA CYS A 3 9.64 -5.66 -26.85
C CYS A 3 10.35 -5.43 -28.18
N GLU A 4 11.66 -5.64 -28.19
CA GLU A 4 12.51 -5.53 -29.36
C GLU A 4 12.99 -6.92 -29.79
N GLN A 5 12.90 -7.21 -31.09
CA GLN A 5 13.40 -8.46 -31.67
C GLN A 5 14.91 -8.36 -31.87
N GLN A 6 15.64 -9.17 -31.13
CA GLN A 6 17.08 -9.39 -31.29
C GLN A 6 17.28 -10.74 -32.00
N THR A 7 18.47 -11.00 -32.54
CA THR A 7 18.78 -12.19 -33.34
C THR A 7 18.53 -13.48 -32.56
N GLY A 8 17.36 -14.10 -32.79
CA GLY A 8 16.92 -15.34 -32.15
C GLY A 8 16.31 -15.21 -30.75
N SER A 9 16.11 -13.98 -30.24
CA SER A 9 15.55 -13.74 -28.91
C SER A 9 14.73 -12.45 -28.87
N LEU A 10 13.62 -12.45 -28.13
CA LEU A 10 12.77 -11.28 -27.93
C LEU A 10 13.11 -10.65 -26.58
N VAL A 11 13.55 -9.39 -26.58
CA VAL A 11 13.89 -8.66 -25.36
C VAL A 11 12.75 -7.72 -25.00
N CYS A 12 12.05 -8.01 -23.90
CA CYS A 12 10.93 -7.22 -23.41
C CYS A 12 11.32 -6.40 -22.19
N VAL A 13 11.20 -5.08 -22.32
CA VAL A 13 11.30 -4.13 -21.22
C VAL A 13 9.90 -3.79 -20.72
N ALA A 14 9.66 -4.01 -19.44
CA ALA A 14 8.42 -3.68 -18.77
C ALA A 14 8.66 -2.72 -17.62
N THR A 15 7.78 -1.73 -17.53
CA THR A 15 7.75 -0.71 -16.48
C THR A 15 6.34 -0.64 -15.93
N CYS A 16 6.23 -0.51 -14.61
CA CYS A 16 4.94 -0.22 -13.98
C CYS A 16 4.71 1.31 -13.95
N ASP A 17 3.47 1.74 -13.68
CA ASP A 17 3.12 3.15 -13.46
C ASP A 17 3.88 3.76 -12.27
N LYS A 18 3.96 5.10 -12.19
CA LYS A 18 4.74 5.85 -11.18
C LYS A 18 4.52 5.45 -9.71
N HIS A 19 3.43 4.76 -9.37
CA HIS A 19 3.09 4.30 -8.02
C HIS A 19 3.11 2.77 -7.86
N TYR A 20 3.58 2.04 -8.86
CA TYR A 20 3.56 0.60 -8.91
C TYR A 20 4.98 0.08 -9.13
N LYS A 21 5.28 -1.07 -8.53
CA LYS A 21 6.54 -1.80 -8.74
C LYS A 21 6.23 -3.26 -9.01
N PHE A 22 7.17 -3.98 -9.58
CA PHE A 22 7.04 -5.42 -9.72
C PHE A 22 7.10 -6.10 -8.35
N GLU A 23 6.44 -7.25 -8.20
CA GLU A 23 6.49 -8.08 -6.97
C GLU A 23 7.91 -8.45 -6.53
N ILE A 24 8.88 -8.38 -7.45
CA ILE A 24 10.32 -8.58 -7.20
C ILE A 24 11.05 -7.31 -6.72
N ASN A 25 10.30 -6.25 -6.40
CA ASN A 25 10.79 -4.96 -5.92
C ASN A 25 11.55 -4.10 -6.96
N ASP A 26 11.48 -4.45 -8.24
CA ASP A 26 12.02 -3.64 -9.35
C ASP A 26 10.98 -2.67 -9.92
N LEU A 27 11.43 -1.52 -10.43
CA LEU A 27 10.61 -0.52 -11.13
C LEU A 27 10.58 -0.73 -12.64
N VAL A 28 11.69 -1.25 -13.16
CA VAL A 28 11.92 -1.54 -14.57
C VAL A 28 12.53 -2.92 -14.64
N ILE A 29 11.97 -3.80 -15.45
CA ILE A 29 12.54 -5.13 -15.68
C ILE A 29 12.78 -5.33 -17.17
N GLN A 30 13.86 -6.04 -17.47
CA GLN A 30 14.16 -6.51 -18.82
C GLN A 30 14.19 -8.04 -18.79
N ARG A 31 13.37 -8.66 -19.64
CA ARG A 31 13.23 -10.12 -19.71
C ARG A 31 13.46 -10.57 -21.14
N VAL A 32 14.16 -11.68 -21.30
CA VAL A 32 14.44 -12.30 -22.59
C VAL A 32 13.53 -13.51 -22.77
N CYS A 33 12.80 -13.54 -23.88
CA CYS A 33 11.99 -14.68 -24.30
C CYS A 33 12.64 -15.33 -25.52
N ASN A 34 12.82 -16.65 -25.48
CA ASN A 34 13.25 -17.41 -26.63
C ASN A 34 12.09 -17.50 -27.63
N GLN A 35 12.25 -16.91 -28.82
CA GLN A 35 11.17 -16.85 -29.80
C GLN A 35 10.87 -18.21 -30.45
N ALA A 36 11.82 -19.15 -30.46
CA ALA A 36 11.63 -20.48 -31.03
C ALA A 36 10.90 -21.44 -30.08
N THR A 37 11.07 -21.28 -28.76
CA THR A 37 10.49 -22.17 -27.74
C THR A 37 9.38 -21.53 -26.91
N GLY A 38 9.22 -20.20 -26.96
CA GLY A 38 8.29 -19.44 -26.13
C GLY A 38 8.69 -19.38 -24.64
N VAL A 39 9.92 -19.78 -24.31
CA VAL A 39 10.40 -19.89 -22.92
C VAL A 39 11.10 -18.61 -22.49
N TRP A 40 10.76 -18.12 -21.30
CA TRP A 40 11.42 -16.99 -20.67
C TRP A 40 12.69 -17.43 -19.93
N PHE A 41 13.77 -16.69 -20.11
CA PHE A 41 15.01 -16.91 -19.35
C PHE A 41 14.90 -16.30 -17.95
N GLY A 42 15.25 -17.09 -16.92
CA GLY A 42 15.39 -16.61 -15.54
C GLY A 42 14.10 -16.54 -14.70
N GLY A 43 13.01 -17.21 -15.07
CA GLY A 43 11.82 -17.38 -14.22
C GLY A 43 10.47 -17.19 -14.91
N PRO A 44 9.36 -17.09 -14.13
CA PRO A 44 8.01 -16.96 -14.67
C PRO A 44 7.79 -15.57 -15.27
N GLY A 45 8.05 -15.43 -16.58
CA GLY A 45 7.63 -14.28 -17.41
C GLY A 45 7.80 -12.89 -16.79
N ILE A 46 6.78 -12.04 -16.99
CA ILE A 46 6.70 -10.69 -16.45
C ILE A 46 5.89 -10.74 -15.13
N PRO A 47 6.50 -10.45 -13.97
CA PRO A 47 5.80 -10.40 -12.68
C PRO A 47 4.70 -9.34 -12.66
N LYS A 48 3.78 -9.46 -11.71
CA LYS A 48 2.68 -8.50 -11.58
C LYS A 48 3.19 -7.16 -11.05
N CYS A 49 2.55 -6.09 -11.51
CA CYS A 49 2.70 -4.79 -10.87
C CYS A 49 1.84 -4.79 -9.60
N ILE A 50 2.49 -4.65 -8.45
CA ILE A 50 1.84 -4.35 -7.18
C ILE A 50 1.95 -2.86 -6.93
N TYR A 51 0.95 -2.30 -6.22
CA TYR A 51 1.09 -0.95 -5.70
C TYR A 51 2.38 -0.92 -4.89
N ASN A 52 3.16 0.16 -5.02
CA ASN A 52 4.36 0.35 -4.24
C ASN A 52 3.94 0.58 -2.78
N SER A 53 3.61 -0.50 -2.08
CA SER A 53 3.39 -0.58 -0.65
C SER A 53 4.71 -0.48 0.11
N ALA A 54 5.78 0.02 -0.52
CA ALA A 54 6.80 0.70 0.24
C ALA A 54 6.17 2.02 0.67
N PRO A 55 5.71 2.16 1.94
CA PRO A 55 5.70 3.49 2.52
C PRO A 55 7.12 4.00 2.29
N THR A 56 7.28 4.99 1.42
CA THR A 56 8.39 5.92 1.64
C THR A 56 8.29 6.28 3.11
N PRO A 57 9.38 6.21 3.91
CA PRO A 57 9.43 6.91 5.18
C PRO A 57 9.27 8.38 4.80
N LEU A 58 8.03 8.83 4.69
CA LEU A 58 7.71 10.22 4.44
C LEU A 58 8.20 10.93 5.70
N PRO A 59 9.01 11.98 5.54
CA PRO A 59 9.42 12.80 6.67
C PRO A 59 8.15 13.24 7.41
N PRO A 60 8.14 13.17 8.76
CA PRO A 60 6.99 13.51 9.56
C PRO A 60 6.73 15.01 9.40
N THR A 61 5.82 15.37 8.52
CA THR A 61 5.34 16.75 8.44
C THR A 61 4.12 16.86 9.32
N ASN A 62 4.37 17.51 10.46
CA ASN A 62 3.48 17.94 11.52
C ASN A 62 3.05 16.88 12.56
N ASN A 63 3.87 16.83 13.61
CA ASN A 63 3.47 16.64 15.00
C ASN A 63 2.42 15.54 15.24
N TYR A 64 2.75 14.33 14.81
CA TYR A 64 2.09 13.11 15.29
C TYR A 64 2.58 12.81 16.71
N THR A 65 2.02 13.55 17.65
CA THR A 65 1.64 12.94 18.92
C THR A 65 0.26 12.33 18.65
N TYR A 66 0.22 11.09 18.13
CA TYR A 66 -0.99 10.34 17.73
C TYR A 66 -2.02 11.14 16.91
N GLY A 67 -1.66 11.51 15.67
CA GLY A 67 -2.60 12.13 14.75
C GLY A 67 -3.70 11.17 14.30
N CYS A 68 -4.81 11.78 13.91
CA CYS A 68 -6.08 11.13 13.66
C CYS A 68 -6.59 11.47 12.26
N VAL A 69 -7.45 10.62 11.71
CA VAL A 69 -8.03 10.73 10.37
C VAL A 69 -9.48 11.18 10.48
N THR A 70 -9.84 12.14 9.64
CA THR A 70 -11.17 12.76 9.56
C THR A 70 -11.55 13.08 8.11
N LEU A 71 -10.57 13.21 7.23
CA LEU A 71 -10.76 13.63 5.84
C LEU A 71 -10.42 12.51 4.86
N LYS A 72 -11.20 12.42 3.78
CA LYS A 72 -10.95 11.46 2.68
C LYS A 72 -9.56 11.62 2.05
N ASN A 73 -9.04 12.84 1.99
CA ASN A 73 -7.70 13.10 1.45
C ASN A 73 -6.60 12.45 2.30
N GLU A 74 -6.81 12.32 3.61
CA GLU A 74 -5.87 11.65 4.52
C GLU A 74 -5.86 10.15 4.25
N CYS A 75 -7.02 9.52 4.02
CA CYS A 75 -7.08 8.11 3.59
C CYS A 75 -6.35 7.85 2.27
N ARG A 76 -6.46 8.79 1.31
CA ARG A 76 -5.78 8.65 0.02
C ARG A 76 -4.24 8.67 0.17
N GLN A 77 -3.74 9.31 1.23
CA GLN A 77 -2.31 9.41 1.55
C GLN A 77 -1.85 8.29 2.49
N ALA A 78 -2.69 7.88 3.44
CA ALA A 78 -2.40 6.85 4.44
C ALA A 78 -2.43 5.42 3.86
N GLY A 79 -3.25 5.19 2.84
CA GLY A 79 -3.42 3.88 2.20
C GLY A 79 -4.59 3.09 2.76
N ASN A 80 -4.68 1.81 2.39
CA ASN A 80 -5.74 0.92 2.89
C ASN A 80 -5.38 0.43 4.30
N GLY A 81 -6.32 0.56 5.24
CA GLY A 81 -6.10 0.18 6.63
C GLY A 81 -7.04 0.90 7.59
N ASP A 82 -6.96 0.54 8.86
CA ASP A 82 -7.73 1.17 9.93
C ASP A 82 -6.85 2.11 10.74
N PHE A 83 -7.31 3.34 10.93
CA PHE A 83 -6.58 4.44 11.54
C PHE A 83 -7.39 5.09 12.66
N GLN A 84 -6.73 5.82 13.56
CA GLN A 84 -7.40 6.55 14.64
C GLN A 84 -8.35 7.59 14.05
N ALA A 85 -9.62 7.68 14.49
CA ALA A 85 -10.50 8.76 14.07
C ALA A 85 -10.37 9.98 14.99
N CYS A 86 -10.45 11.19 14.43
CA CYS A 86 -10.44 12.42 15.24
C CYS A 86 -11.73 12.63 16.03
N GLY A 87 -12.80 11.92 15.67
CA GLY A 87 -14.11 12.01 16.33
C GLY A 87 -14.19 11.35 17.70
N GLY A 88 -13.11 10.71 18.17
CA GLY A 88 -13.01 10.10 19.49
C GLY A 88 -12.40 8.71 19.45
N CYS A 89 -11.89 8.23 20.59
CA CYS A 89 -11.22 6.94 20.71
C CYS A 89 -12.13 5.74 20.40
N HIS A 90 -13.44 5.91 20.55
CA HIS A 90 -14.46 4.90 20.21
C HIS A 90 -14.63 4.74 18.69
N PHE A 91 -14.20 5.73 17.91
CA PHE A 91 -14.32 5.73 16.47
C PHE A 91 -12.96 5.49 15.80
N PHE A 92 -13.00 4.83 14.64
CA PHE A 92 -11.85 4.59 13.80
C PHE A 92 -12.18 4.88 12.34
N ALA A 93 -11.15 5.28 11.61
CA ALA A 93 -11.21 5.60 10.19
C ALA A 93 -10.69 4.40 9.39
N SER A 94 -11.60 3.69 8.74
CA SER A 94 -11.26 2.61 7.82
C SER A 94 -11.11 3.17 6.42
N CYS A 95 -9.90 3.10 5.88
CA CYS A 95 -9.58 3.53 4.53
C CYS A 95 -9.53 2.31 3.61
N SER A 96 -10.28 2.34 2.50
CA SER A 96 -10.23 1.29 1.48
C SER A 96 -10.43 1.86 0.10
N GLU A 97 -9.50 1.60 -0.81
CA GLU A 97 -9.50 2.07 -2.21
C GLU A 97 -9.66 3.60 -2.33
N GLY A 98 -9.12 4.35 -1.37
CA GLY A 98 -9.24 5.81 -1.31
C GLY A 98 -10.60 6.34 -0.82
N TYR A 99 -11.46 5.45 -0.31
CA TYR A 99 -12.67 5.81 0.43
C TYR A 99 -12.40 5.81 1.94
N LEU A 100 -12.97 6.79 2.63
CA LEU A 100 -12.95 6.89 4.09
C LEU A 100 -14.27 6.41 4.65
N TYR A 101 -14.21 5.47 5.59
CA TYR A 101 -15.34 4.98 6.36
C TYR A 101 -15.07 5.21 7.84
N ILE A 102 -15.86 6.09 8.47
CA ILE A 102 -15.82 6.23 9.92
C ILE A 102 -16.69 5.13 10.53
N ARG A 103 -16.08 4.31 11.38
CA ARG A 103 -16.71 3.19 12.06
C ARG A 103 -16.54 3.35 13.56
N ALA A 104 -17.51 2.83 14.30
CA ALA A 104 -17.45 2.76 15.76
C ALA A 104 -16.97 1.38 16.18
N CYS A 105 -16.20 1.32 17.26
CA CYS A 105 -15.88 0.08 17.92
C CYS A 105 -17.15 -0.53 18.54
N PRO A 106 -17.27 -1.87 18.59
CA PRO A 106 -18.35 -2.50 19.33
C PRO A 106 -18.23 -2.20 20.83
N GLU A 107 -19.37 -2.17 21.52
CA GLU A 107 -19.47 -1.81 22.94
C GLU A 107 -18.88 -0.41 23.24
N GLN A 108 -18.20 -0.21 24.37
CA GLN A 108 -17.46 1.02 24.69
C GLN A 108 -15.94 0.83 24.54
N LEU A 109 -15.53 0.00 23.58
CA LEU A 109 -14.11 -0.27 23.31
C LEU A 109 -13.45 0.90 22.57
N LEU A 110 -12.13 0.96 22.68
CA LEU A 110 -11.30 2.02 22.13
C LEU A 110 -10.45 1.45 21.01
N PHE A 111 -10.39 2.14 19.88
CA PHE A 111 -9.55 1.73 18.77
C PHE A 111 -8.07 1.95 19.11
N ASP A 112 -7.26 0.91 18.97
CA ASP A 112 -5.81 0.94 19.08
C ASP A 112 -5.19 0.88 17.68
N ALA A 113 -4.73 2.02 17.18
CA ALA A 113 -4.07 2.15 15.88
C ALA A 113 -2.69 1.46 15.83
N ILE A 114 -2.14 1.01 16.97
CA ILE A 114 -0.88 0.26 17.01
C ILE A 114 -1.11 -1.21 16.63
N SER A 115 -2.19 -1.83 17.13
CA SER A 115 -2.60 -3.20 16.77
C SER A 115 -3.65 -3.26 15.67
N GLY A 116 -4.31 -2.14 15.35
CA GLY A 116 -5.40 -2.07 14.39
C GLY A 116 -6.70 -2.72 14.88
N VAL A 117 -6.92 -2.81 16.20
CA VAL A 117 -8.11 -3.45 16.78
C VAL A 117 -8.77 -2.59 17.85
N CYS A 118 -10.06 -2.85 18.10
CA CYS A 118 -10.77 -2.29 19.24
C CYS A 118 -10.45 -3.09 20.51
N ASP A 119 -9.97 -2.41 21.54
CA ASP A 119 -9.61 -3.00 22.82
C ASP A 119 -10.09 -2.10 23.96
N TYR A 120 -10.16 -2.62 25.19
CA TYR A 120 -10.51 -1.83 26.37
C TYR A 120 -9.47 -0.74 26.66
N ASN A 121 -8.22 -0.98 26.27
CA ASN A 121 -7.14 -0.04 26.45
C ASN A 121 -6.46 0.27 25.12
N SER A 122 -6.58 1.52 24.68
CA SER A 122 -5.88 2.01 23.48
C SER A 122 -4.58 2.69 23.87
N ARG A 123 -3.47 2.22 23.29
CA ARG A 123 -2.14 2.84 23.38
C ARG A 123 -2.03 4.03 22.44
N SER A 124 -2.79 4.03 21.34
CA SER A 124 -2.86 5.17 20.41
C SER A 124 -3.83 6.25 20.84
N CYS A 125 -4.72 5.95 21.77
CA CYS A 125 -5.73 6.86 22.30
C CYS A 125 -5.80 6.72 23.83
N PRO A 126 -4.75 7.15 24.56
CA PRO A 126 -4.78 7.14 26.01
C PRO A 126 -5.83 8.15 26.49
N ASN A 127 -6.85 7.67 27.22
CA ASN A 127 -7.83 8.52 27.88
C ASN A 127 -7.10 9.55 28.74
N ASN A 128 -7.40 10.84 28.56
CA ASN A 128 -7.10 11.85 29.56
C ASN A 128 -8.33 12.02 30.45
#